data_AF-A0A937UEY0-F1
#
_entry.id   AF-A0A937UEY0-F1
#
_cell.length_a   1.000
_cell.length_b   1.000
_cell.length_c   1.000
_cell.angle_alpha   90.00
_cell.angle_beta   90.00
_cell.angle_gamma   90.00
#
_symmetry.space_group_name_H-M   'P 1'
#
loop_
_entity.id
_entity.type
_entity.pdbx_description
1 polymer ?
#
loop_
_entity_poly.entity_id
_entity_poly.type
_entity_poly.pdbx_seq_one_letter_code
_entity_poly.pdbx_strand_id
1 'polypeptide(L)'
;MKGVQKAFLALVAVVVTVGLLWYDNRTIVPKKSTYQDVVAEARAGGYQLTSTEGLWERYSKEPQGLLAVDTRQEWEYRTGHIKGALNFPMEPTWLSRWRKKGALEKFLGPDKNRLVVFY
;
A
#
# COMPACT_ATOMS: atom_id res chain seq x y z
N MET A 1 -38.71 -9.66 -29.01
CA MET A 1 -38.58 -9.01 -27.68
C MET A 1 -37.46 -9.63 -26.81
N LYS A 2 -37.37 -10.96 -26.65
CA LYS A 2 -36.33 -11.62 -25.82
C LYS A 2 -34.88 -11.39 -26.30
N GLY A 3 -34.64 -11.32 -27.63
CA GLY A 3 -33.30 -11.09 -28.18
C GLY A 3 -32.75 -9.68 -27.93
N VAL A 4 -33.61 -8.67 -28.04
CA VAL A 4 -33.25 -7.26 -27.80
C VAL A 4 -32.91 -7.01 -26.33
N GLN A 5 -33.65 -7.62 -25.41
CA GLN A 5 -33.36 -7.57 -23.97
C GLN A 5 -32.00 -8.22 -23.63
N LYS A 6 -31.68 -9.36 -24.25
CA LYS A 6 -30.37 -10.02 -24.06
C LYS A 6 -29.21 -9.17 -24.59
N ALA A 7 -29.38 -8.57 -25.77
CA ALA A 7 -28.38 -7.67 -26.35
C ALA A 7 -28.16 -6.43 -25.48
N PHE A 8 -29.23 -5.85 -24.94
CA PHE A 8 -29.15 -4.72 -24.02
C PHE A 8 -28.40 -5.09 -22.72
N LEU A 9 -28.72 -6.24 -22.10
CA LEU A 9 -28.02 -6.70 -20.91
C LEU A 9 -26.54 -6.98 -21.17
N ALA A 10 -26.20 -7.55 -22.33
CA ALA A 10 -24.81 -7.76 -22.72
C ALA A 10 -24.05 -6.44 -22.88
N LEU A 11 -24.68 -5.44 -23.51
CA LEU A 11 -24.11 -4.09 -23.64
C LEU A 11 -23.86 -3.46 -22.27
N VAL A 12 -24.83 -3.54 -21.35
CA VAL A 12 -24.69 -3.02 -19.99
C VAL A 12 -23.52 -3.71 -19.28
N ALA A 13 -23.42 -5.04 -19.36
CA ALA A 13 -22.31 -5.78 -18.75
C ALA A 13 -20.93 -5.33 -19.29
N VAL A 14 -20.82 -5.11 -20.61
CA VAL A 14 -19.58 -4.61 -21.22
C VAL A 14 -19.26 -3.20 -20.72
N VAL A 15 -20.24 -2.29 -20.72
CA VAL A 15 -20.05 -0.90 -20.27
C VAL A 15 -19.64 -0.85 -18.80
N VAL A 16 -20.29 -1.64 -17.94
CA VAL A 16 -19.92 -1.76 -16.51
C VAL A 16 -18.50 -2.28 -16.37
N THR A 17 -18.13 -3.34 -17.11
CA THR A 17 -16.78 -3.92 -17.03
C THR A 17 -15.72 -2.93 -17.46
N VAL A 18 -15.91 -2.23 -18.59
CA VAL A 18 -14.99 -1.19 -19.08
C VAL A 18 -14.91 -0.03 -18.09
N GLY A 19 -16.05 0.39 -17.52
CA GLY A 19 -16.09 1.45 -16.52
C GLY A 19 -15.31 1.09 -15.25
N LEU A 20 -15.45 -0.15 -14.76
CA LEU A 20 -14.70 -0.65 -13.61
C LEU A 20 -13.20 -0.72 -13.90
N LEU A 21 -12.80 -1.28 -15.05
CA LEU A 21 -11.40 -1.35 -15.47
C LEU A 21 -10.77 0.04 -15.57
N TRP A 22 -11.49 1.01 -16.14
CA TRP A 22 -11.02 2.39 -16.24
C TRP A 22 -10.88 3.05 -14.87
N TYR A 23 -11.82 2.80 -13.94
CA TYR A 23 -11.77 3.34 -12.59
C TYR A 23 -10.58 2.79 -11.79
N ASP A 24 -10.35 1.47 -11.84
CA ASP A 24 -9.23 0.83 -11.14
C ASP A 24 -7.87 1.26 -11.69
N ASN A 25 -7.77 1.55 -12.99
CA ASN A 25 -6.51 1.92 -13.64
C ASN A 25 -6.25 3.44 -13.66
N ARG A 26 -7.00 4.24 -12.89
CA ARG A 26 -6.73 5.68 -12.79
C ARG A 26 -5.46 5.94 -12.01
N THR A 27 -4.61 6.82 -12.53
CA THR A 27 -3.45 7.31 -11.80
C THR A 27 -3.92 8.22 -10.66
N ILE A 28 -3.60 7.84 -9.43
CA ILE A 28 -3.80 8.70 -8.27
C ILE A 28 -2.72 9.78 -8.35
N VAL A 29 -3.09 11.01 -8.70
CA VAL A 29 -2.15 12.14 -8.68
C VAL A 29 -1.70 12.34 -7.23
N PRO A 30 -0.40 12.17 -6.92
CA PRO A 30 0.08 12.36 -5.56
C PRO A 30 -0.20 13.78 -5.10
N LYS A 31 -0.80 13.94 -3.91
CA LYS A 31 -0.91 15.25 -3.29
C LYS A 31 0.50 15.79 -3.07
N LYS A 32 0.83 16.95 -3.63
CA LYS A 32 2.07 17.65 -3.30
C LYS A 32 2.07 17.95 -1.81
N SER A 33 3.05 17.39 -1.10
CA SER A 33 3.20 17.54 0.34
C SER A 33 4.57 18.14 0.61
N THR A 34 4.62 19.08 1.55
CA THR A 34 5.88 19.65 2.03
C THR A 34 6.51 18.71 3.05
N TYR A 35 7.80 18.91 3.34
CA TYR A 35 8.46 18.17 4.42
C TYR A 35 7.78 18.39 5.78
N GLN A 36 7.27 19.61 6.03
CA GLN A 36 6.56 19.92 7.26
C GLN A 36 5.25 19.13 7.39
N ASP A 37 4.54 18.91 6.29
CA ASP A 37 3.33 18.07 6.28
C ASP A 37 3.67 16.63 6.68
N VAL A 38 4.79 16.09 6.18
CA VAL A 38 5.25 14.72 6.51
C VAL A 38 5.64 14.60 7.98
N VAL A 39 6.32 15.61 8.54
CA VAL A 39 6.67 15.65 9.98
C VAL A 39 5.42 15.74 10.85
N ALA A 40 4.43 16.55 10.44
CA ALA A 40 3.16 16.67 11.15
C ALA A 40 2.37 15.35 11.11
N GLU A 41 2.34 14.68 9.96
CA GLU A 41 1.68 13.37 9.80
C GLU A 41 2.35 12.29 10.67
N ALA A 42 3.68 12.24 10.68
CA ALA A 42 4.44 11.31 11.53
C ALA A 42 4.15 11.52 13.02
N ARG A 43 4.11 12.77 13.45
CA ARG A 43 3.75 13.13 14.84
C ARG A 43 2.32 12.71 15.17
N ALA A 44 1.36 12.99 14.29
CA ALA A 44 -0.04 12.63 14.50
C ALA A 44 -0.27 11.11 14.50
N GLY A 45 0.48 10.38 13.66
CA GLY A 45 0.43 8.92 13.57
C GLY A 45 1.27 8.19 14.61
N GLY A 46 2.08 8.90 15.40
CA GLY A 46 2.93 8.31 16.44
C GLY A 46 4.09 7.48 15.92
N TYR A 47 4.59 7.78 14.71
CA TYR A 47 5.75 7.11 14.12
C TYR A 47 6.91 8.07 13.87
N GLN A 48 8.10 7.51 13.65
CA GLN A 48 9.31 8.27 13.37
C GLN A 48 9.63 8.23 11.87
N LEU A 49 10.17 9.34 11.37
CA LEU A 49 10.74 9.40 10.04
C LEU A 49 12.20 8.92 10.07
N THR A 50 12.64 8.28 9.01
CA THR A 50 14.04 7.89 8.82
C THR A 50 14.50 8.32 7.43
N SER A 51 15.80 8.58 7.26
CA SER A 51 16.39 8.82 5.95
C SER A 51 16.87 7.51 5.34
N THR A 52 17.18 7.54 4.04
CA THR A 52 17.77 6.39 3.34
C THR A 52 19.08 5.94 3.99
N GLU A 53 19.92 6.88 4.39
CA GLU A 53 21.21 6.62 5.04
C GLU A 53 21.01 6.02 6.43
N GLY A 54 20.07 6.55 7.22
CA GLY A 54 19.74 6.03 8.55
C GLY A 54 19.14 4.62 8.50
N LEU A 55 18.31 4.35 7.51
CA LEU A 55 17.79 3.01 7.26
C LEU A 55 18.92 2.05 6.85
N TRP A 56 19.79 2.47 5.92
CA TRP A 56 20.92 1.67 5.47
C TRP A 56 21.90 1.35 6.60
N GLU A 57 22.22 2.32 7.45
CA GLU A 57 23.10 2.11 8.61
C GLU A 57 22.55 1.03 9.55
N ARG A 58 21.25 1.08 9.85
CA ARG A 58 20.60 0.07 10.71
C ARG A 58 20.55 -1.29 10.02
N TYR A 59 20.09 -1.30 8.77
CA TYR A 59 19.93 -2.52 7.98
C TYR A 59 21.27 -3.25 7.77
N SER A 60 22.36 -2.51 7.53
CA SER A 60 23.70 -3.09 7.32
C SER A 60 24.32 -3.68 8.59
N LYS A 61 24.01 -3.12 9.78
CA LYS A 61 24.51 -3.62 11.06
C LYS A 61 23.75 -4.86 11.53
N GLU A 62 22.42 -4.82 11.47
CA GLU A 62 21.57 -5.89 11.97
C GLU A 62 20.33 -6.08 11.09
N PRO A 63 20.45 -6.79 9.95
CA PRO A 63 19.33 -6.96 9.01
C PRO A 63 18.09 -7.63 9.63
N GLN A 64 18.28 -8.48 10.64
CA GLN A 64 17.18 -9.17 11.33
C GLN A 64 16.56 -8.35 12.48
N GLY A 65 17.19 -7.24 12.87
CA GLY A 65 16.71 -6.36 13.95
C GLY A 65 15.56 -5.44 13.54
N LEU A 66 15.19 -5.42 12.24
CA LEU A 66 14.06 -4.66 11.73
C LEU A 66 13.21 -5.49 10.76
N LEU A 67 11.92 -5.21 10.73
CA LEU A 67 11.02 -5.67 9.69
C LEU A 67 10.80 -4.52 8.69
N ALA A 68 11.31 -4.67 7.47
CA ALA A 68 10.98 -3.78 6.36
C ALA A 68 9.68 -4.24 5.70
N VAL A 69 8.72 -3.32 5.53
CA VAL A 69 7.42 -3.58 4.93
C VAL A 69 7.22 -2.68 3.72
N ASP A 70 7.18 -3.29 2.54
CA ASP A 70 6.90 -2.60 1.28
C ASP A 70 5.39 -2.48 1.10
N THR A 71 4.87 -1.25 1.03
CA THR A 71 3.42 -1.01 0.95
C THR A 71 2.89 -0.90 -0.49
N ARG A 72 3.78 -1.01 -1.48
CA ARG A 72 3.46 -0.89 -2.90
C ARG A 72 2.72 -2.11 -3.43
N GLN A 73 2.26 -2.01 -4.69
CA GLN A 73 1.60 -3.11 -5.37
C GLN A 73 2.58 -4.28 -5.60
N GLU A 74 2.05 -5.50 -5.62
CA GLU A 74 2.84 -6.74 -5.76
C GLU A 74 3.73 -6.75 -7.02
N TRP A 75 3.26 -6.14 -8.12
CA TRP A 75 4.07 -6.06 -9.34
C TRP A 75 5.30 -5.16 -9.15
N GLU A 76 5.19 -4.05 -8.42
CA GLU A 76 6.32 -3.16 -8.11
C GLU A 76 7.33 -3.85 -7.21
N TYR A 77 6.84 -4.51 -6.16
CA TYR A 77 7.67 -5.29 -5.24
C TYR A 77 8.50 -6.34 -5.97
N ARG A 78 7.89 -7.09 -6.91
CA ARG A 78 8.58 -8.11 -7.71
C ARG A 78 9.65 -7.55 -8.64
N THR A 79 9.50 -6.31 -9.12
CA THR A 79 10.51 -5.67 -9.98
C THR A 79 11.76 -5.22 -9.21
N GLY A 80 11.64 -5.02 -7.90
CA GLY A 80 12.75 -4.63 -7.04
C GLY A 80 12.27 -4.12 -5.68
N HIS A 81 12.87 -4.64 -4.62
CA HIS A 81 12.56 -4.29 -3.23
C HIS A 81 13.81 -4.45 -2.35
N ILE A 82 13.76 -3.91 -1.13
CA ILE A 82 14.82 -4.10 -0.14
C ILE A 82 14.89 -5.59 0.22
N LYS A 83 16.07 -6.20 0.12
CA LYS A 83 16.25 -7.63 0.39
C LYS A 83 15.71 -8.00 1.79
N GLY A 84 14.86 -9.02 1.86
CA GLY A 84 14.25 -9.45 3.13
C GLY A 84 13.03 -8.62 3.57
N ALA A 85 12.65 -7.56 2.85
CA ALA A 85 11.39 -6.86 3.08
C ALA A 85 10.21 -7.76 2.72
N LEU A 86 9.10 -7.60 3.46
CA LEU A 86 7.84 -8.27 3.17
C LEU A 86 6.89 -7.30 2.48
N ASN A 87 6.11 -7.77 1.50
CA ASN A 87 5.12 -6.93 0.82
C ASN A 87 3.77 -6.98 1.55
N PHE A 88 3.20 -5.80 1.80
CA PHE A 88 1.83 -5.63 2.27
C PHE A 88 1.17 -4.50 1.47
N PRO A 89 0.58 -4.79 0.29
CA PRO A 89 -0.02 -3.76 -0.55
C PRO A 89 -1.12 -3.01 0.19
N MET A 90 -1.02 -1.69 0.25
CA MET A 90 -2.00 -0.84 0.92
C MET A 90 -2.26 0.43 0.13
N GLU A 91 -3.51 0.62 -0.29
CA GLU A 91 -3.93 1.88 -0.89
C GLU A 91 -3.97 2.98 0.19
N PRO A 92 -3.58 4.22 -0.13
CA PRO A 92 -3.55 5.34 0.82
C PRO A 92 -4.95 5.90 1.10
N THR A 93 -5.93 5.03 1.34
CA THR A 93 -7.33 5.40 1.59
C THR A 93 -7.76 5.00 2.99
N TRP A 94 -8.64 5.80 3.59
CA TRP A 94 -9.25 5.47 4.89
C TRP A 94 -9.95 4.12 4.89
N LEU A 95 -10.67 3.81 3.81
CA LEU A 95 -11.40 2.55 3.68
C LEU A 95 -10.46 1.34 3.61
N SER A 96 -9.34 1.45 2.89
CA SER A 96 -8.34 0.37 2.81
C SER A 96 -7.73 0.11 4.20
N ARG A 97 -7.31 1.16 4.91
CA ARG A 97 -6.78 1.05 6.28
C ARG A 97 -7.74 0.33 7.22
N TRP A 98 -9.03 0.71 7.18
CA TRP A 98 -10.04 0.08 8.02
C TRP A 98 -10.25 -1.41 7.68
N ARG A 99 -10.41 -1.73 6.38
CA ARG A 99 -10.62 -3.11 5.92
C ARG A 99 -9.42 -4.03 6.17
N LYS A 100 -8.19 -3.49 6.06
CA LYS A 100 -6.95 -4.27 6.15
C LYS A 100 -6.38 -4.35 7.57
N LYS A 101 -6.93 -3.64 8.56
CA LYS A 101 -6.41 -3.58 9.94
C LYS A 101 -6.09 -4.96 10.54
N GLY A 102 -7.04 -5.90 10.47
CA GLY A 102 -6.84 -7.24 11.02
C GLY A 102 -5.83 -8.09 10.24
N ALA A 103 -5.75 -7.92 8.92
CA ALA A 103 -4.74 -8.58 8.09
C ALA A 103 -3.34 -8.03 8.39
N LEU A 104 -3.22 -6.71 8.58
CA LEU A 104 -1.98 -6.06 8.97
C LEU A 104 -1.51 -6.53 10.35
N GLU A 105 -2.42 -6.63 11.33
CA GLU A 105 -2.08 -7.13 12.66
C GLU A 105 -1.51 -8.56 12.63
N LYS A 106 -2.14 -9.45 11.86
CA LYS A 106 -1.66 -10.82 11.67
C LYS A 106 -0.31 -10.86 10.95
N PHE A 107 -0.14 -10.02 9.93
CA PHE A 107 1.10 -9.89 9.17
C PHE A 107 2.27 -9.39 10.03
N LEU A 108 2.03 -8.40 10.88
CA LEU A 108 3.05 -7.86 11.80
C LEU A 108 3.40 -8.85 12.91
N GLY A 109 2.49 -9.75 13.26
CA GLY A 109 2.71 -10.80 14.24
C GLY A 109 2.60 -10.34 15.70
N PRO A 110 2.96 -11.24 16.63
CA PRO A 110 2.76 -11.02 18.06
C PRO A 110 3.81 -10.11 18.71
N ASP A 111 5.03 -10.05 18.15
CA ASP A 111 6.10 -9.22 18.70
C ASP A 111 5.83 -7.73 18.44
N LYS A 112 5.50 -7.00 19.51
CA LYS A 112 5.22 -5.56 19.48
C LYS A 112 6.46 -4.68 19.74
N ASN A 113 7.59 -5.29 20.10
CA ASN A 113 8.82 -4.56 20.41
C ASN A 113 9.78 -4.48 19.22
N ARG A 114 9.54 -5.26 18.17
CA ARG A 114 10.32 -5.23 16.93
C ARG A 114 10.19 -3.88 16.23
N LEU A 115 11.31 -3.34 15.76
CA LEU A 115 11.33 -2.18 14.88
C LEU A 115 10.71 -2.54 13.52
N VAL A 116 9.68 -1.80 13.10
CA VAL A 116 9.05 -1.95 11.78
C VAL A 116 9.27 -0.67 10.98
N VAL A 117 9.72 -0.82 9.75
CA VAL A 117 9.91 0.29 8.81
C VAL A 117 9.01 0.07 7.61
N PHE A 118 8.01 0.94 7.45
CA PHE A 118 7.17 0.99 6.26
C PHE A 118 7.83 1.89 5.20
N TYR A 119 7.79 1.45 3.94
CA TYR A 119 8.27 2.23 2.81
C TYR A 119 7.41 2.02 1.56
#